data_AF-A0A183PJ33-F1
#
_entry.id   AF-A0A183PJ33-F1
#
_cell.length_a   1.000
_cell.length_b   1.000
_cell.length_c   1.000
_cell.angle_alpha   90.00
_cell.angle_beta   90.00
_cell.angle_gamma   90.00
#
_symmetry.space_group_name_H-M   'P 1'
#
loop_
_entity.id
_entity.type
_entity.pdbx_description
1 polymer ?
#
loop_
_entity_poly.entity_id
_entity_poly.type
_entity_poly.pdbx_seq_one_letter_code
_entity_poly.pdbx_strand_id
1 'polypeptide(L)'
;MGGCIELRLHILGDRISILPSISVTETIKGNGGDRSMVNGPNKGINVTEKNDIDLLKHSKRELNHLWGKWFTLNELITVLQQSGMNIFPREDSVSRIDCLNKNRLVEENLYQHMALLSPSMAFGWSRWNSECHDDHTIIVTAVEHIDHEDAVDEESWKVYSVTRKKVQQLEMKEYDEQFSSLSNPNQPFHADFYHMYMDFGCDEGKRRVEEIDLKYFKTVNKLLQATRLLVFS
;
A
#
# COMPACT_ATOMS: atom_id res chain seq x y z
N MET A 1 -7.85 6.09 -17.96
CA MET A 1 -7.30 4.83 -17.43
C MET A 1 -5.84 5.08 -17.11
N GLY A 2 -5.53 5.21 -15.82
CA GLY A 2 -4.14 5.24 -15.35
C GLY A 2 -3.66 3.80 -15.20
N GLY A 3 -2.47 3.48 -15.70
CA GLY A 3 -1.87 2.17 -15.45
C GLY A 3 -1.55 2.03 -13.95
N CYS A 4 -1.94 0.91 -13.35
CA CYS A 4 -1.49 0.55 -11.99
C CYS A 4 -0.09 -0.05 -12.09
N ILE A 5 0.85 0.47 -11.30
CA ILE A 5 2.21 -0.09 -11.19
C ILE A 5 2.38 -0.62 -9.78
N GLU A 6 2.63 -1.93 -9.66
CA GLU A 6 2.94 -2.59 -8.40
C GLU A 6 4.46 -2.77 -8.27
N LEU A 7 5.04 -2.22 -7.21
CA LEU A 7 6.44 -2.40 -6.85
C LEU A 7 6.53 -3.26 -5.59
N ARG A 8 7.04 -4.49 -5.73
CA ARG A 8 7.33 -5.38 -4.60
C ARG A 8 8.75 -5.14 -4.12
N LEU A 9 8.89 -4.81 -2.84
CA LEU A 9 10.17 -4.54 -2.21
C LEU A 9 10.48 -5.61 -1.17
N HIS A 10 11.70 -6.12 -1.19
CA HIS A 10 12.26 -6.95 -0.13
C HIS A 10 13.25 -6.10 0.66
N ILE A 11 12.99 -5.91 1.96
CA ILE A 11 13.81 -5.09 2.85
C ILE A 11 14.50 -6.00 3.87
N LEU A 12 15.84 -5.92 3.93
CA LEU A 12 16.67 -6.63 4.90
C LEU A 12 17.62 -5.63 5.55
N GLY A 13 17.32 -5.22 6.79
CA GLY A 13 18.07 -4.21 7.51
C GLY A 13 18.10 -2.87 6.77
N ASP A 14 19.27 -2.46 6.28
CA ASP A 14 19.48 -1.21 5.52
C ASP A 14 19.50 -1.39 3.99
N ARG A 15 19.13 -2.59 3.50
CA ARG A 15 19.12 -2.95 2.09
C ARG A 15 17.72 -3.24 1.58
N ILE A 16 17.45 -2.78 0.37
CA ILE A 16 16.17 -2.94 -0.33
C ILE A 16 16.45 -3.55 -1.72
N SER A 17 15.68 -4.55 -2.10
CA SER A 17 15.69 -5.16 -3.43
C SER A 17 14.31 -5.09 -4.06
N ILE A 18 14.24 -4.91 -5.38
CA ILE A 18 12.99 -4.96 -6.13
C ILE A 18 12.75 -6.41 -6.56
N LEU A 19 11.60 -6.96 -6.18
CA LEU A 19 11.17 -8.29 -6.58
C LEU A 19 10.41 -8.24 -7.91
N PRO A 20 10.49 -9.31 -8.73
CA PRO A 20 9.65 -9.44 -9.92
C PRO A 20 8.16 -9.44 -9.56
N SER A 21 7.33 -8.81 -10.40
CA SER A 21 5.88 -8.96 -10.31
C SER A 21 5.49 -10.40 -10.62
N ILE A 22 4.94 -11.14 -9.66
CA ILE A 22 4.44 -12.50 -9.86
C ILE A 22 3.08 -12.40 -10.55
N SER A 23 2.94 -12.99 -11.73
CA SER A 23 1.64 -13.10 -12.39
C SER A 23 0.79 -14.15 -11.67
N VAL A 24 -0.39 -13.75 -11.16
CA VAL A 24 -1.45 -14.69 -10.79
C VAL A 24 -1.87 -15.42 -12.06
N THR A 25 -1.37 -16.63 -12.26
CA THR A 25 -1.88 -17.52 -13.30
C THR A 25 -3.26 -17.99 -12.87
N GLU A 26 -4.31 -17.47 -13.52
CA GLU A 26 -5.63 -18.08 -13.50
C GLU A 26 -5.49 -19.56 -13.87
N THR A 27 -5.89 -20.42 -12.93
CA THR A 27 -5.89 -21.86 -13.16
C THR A 27 -7.09 -22.18 -14.04
N ILE A 28 -6.93 -22.11 -15.37
CA ILE A 28 -7.94 -22.63 -16.29
C ILE A 28 -7.92 -24.16 -16.17
N LYS A 29 -8.81 -24.70 -15.32
CA LYS A 29 -9.18 -26.11 -15.37
C LYS A 29 -10.01 -26.35 -16.64
N GLY A 30 -9.33 -26.81 -17.68
CA GLY A 30 -9.96 -27.43 -18.85
C GLY A 30 -10.25 -28.91 -18.60
N ASN A 31 -11.51 -29.30 -18.87
CA ASN A 31 -11.94 -30.56 -19.51
C ASN A 31 -13.48 -30.51 -19.56
N GLY A 32 -14.12 -30.20 -20.68
CA GLY A 32 -14.33 -31.07 -21.86
C GLY A 32 -15.76 -31.61 -21.80
N GLY A 33 -16.63 -31.58 -22.80
CA GLY A 33 -16.69 -30.99 -24.14
C GLY A 33 -18.07 -31.38 -24.71
N ASP A 34 -18.65 -30.59 -25.62
CA ASP A 34 -19.29 -31.17 -26.82
C ASP A 34 -19.56 -30.12 -27.91
N ARG A 35 -19.56 -30.61 -29.14
CA ARG A 35 -19.56 -29.89 -30.43
C ARG A 35 -20.90 -29.22 -30.77
N SER A 36 -20.85 -28.04 -31.38
CA SER A 36 -21.50 -27.82 -32.69
C SER A 36 -20.91 -26.60 -33.41
N MET A 37 -20.72 -26.74 -34.73
CA MET A 37 -20.18 -25.74 -35.64
C MET A 37 -21.29 -24.83 -36.17
N VAL A 38 -21.08 -23.51 -36.19
CA VAL A 38 -21.67 -22.60 -37.20
C VAL A 38 -20.66 -21.50 -37.54
N ASN A 39 -20.42 -21.31 -38.85
CA ASN A 39 -19.52 -20.33 -39.47
C ASN A 39 -20.11 -18.91 -39.47
N GLY A 40 -19.26 -17.88 -39.35
CA GLY A 40 -19.57 -16.50 -39.77
C GLY A 40 -18.71 -15.43 -39.10
N PRO A 41 -18.14 -14.45 -39.83
CA PRO A 41 -16.98 -13.67 -39.36
C PRO A 41 -17.38 -12.42 -38.58
N ASN A 42 -16.67 -12.12 -37.49
CA ASN A 42 -16.41 -10.73 -37.10
C ASN A 42 -15.24 -10.65 -36.13
N LYS A 43 -14.06 -10.36 -36.68
CA LYS A 43 -12.85 -10.03 -35.92
C LYS A 43 -12.93 -8.56 -35.49
N GLY A 44 -13.79 -8.29 -34.52
CA GLY A 44 -13.74 -7.06 -33.73
C GLY A 44 -12.84 -7.32 -32.53
N ILE A 45 -11.52 -7.23 -32.71
CA ILE A 45 -10.62 -7.18 -31.55
C ILE A 45 -10.84 -5.81 -30.92
N ASN A 46 -11.52 -5.78 -29.77
CA ASN A 46 -11.72 -4.59 -28.97
C ASN A 46 -10.35 -3.94 -28.70
N VAL A 47 -10.14 -2.78 -29.32
CA VAL A 47 -8.89 -2.00 -29.27
C VAL A 47 -8.54 -1.61 -27.83
N THR A 48 -9.54 -1.55 -26.94
CA THR A 48 -9.39 -1.21 -25.52
C THR A 48 -8.61 -2.27 -24.72
N GLU A 49 -8.90 -3.56 -24.89
CA GLU A 49 -8.22 -4.65 -24.14
C GLU A 49 -6.75 -4.82 -24.57
N LYS A 50 -6.44 -4.57 -25.84
CA LYS A 50 -5.05 -4.65 -26.34
C LYS A 50 -4.15 -3.58 -25.75
N ASN A 51 -4.68 -2.37 -25.52
CA ASN A 51 -3.89 -1.23 -25.03
C ASN A 51 -3.52 -1.38 -23.55
N ASP A 52 -4.41 -1.91 -22.72
CA ASP A 52 -4.12 -2.15 -21.30
C ASP A 52 -3.09 -3.27 -21.10
N ILE A 53 -3.16 -4.31 -21.93
CA ILE A 53 -2.17 -5.41 -21.94
C ILE A 53 -0.79 -4.91 -22.42
N ASP A 54 -0.73 -3.92 -23.31
CA ASP A 54 0.52 -3.35 -23.80
C ASP A 54 1.19 -2.45 -22.76
N LEU A 55 0.43 -1.57 -22.09
CA LEU A 55 0.97 -0.71 -21.01
C LEU A 55 1.54 -1.52 -19.84
N LEU A 56 0.83 -2.56 -19.39
CA LEU A 56 1.30 -3.49 -18.36
C LEU A 56 2.54 -4.29 -18.79
N LYS A 57 2.68 -4.59 -20.09
CA LYS A 57 3.89 -5.23 -20.63
C LYS A 57 5.08 -4.28 -20.72
N HIS A 58 4.84 -2.98 -20.94
CA HIS A 58 5.89 -1.97 -21.06
C HIS A 58 6.53 -1.66 -19.70
N SER A 59 5.75 -1.41 -18.64
CA SER A 59 6.31 -1.21 -17.29
C SER A 59 7.09 -2.43 -16.79
N LYS A 60 6.62 -3.64 -17.12
CA LYS A 60 7.29 -4.93 -16.85
C LYS A 60 8.60 -5.13 -17.61
N ARG A 61 8.95 -4.29 -18.60
CA ARG A 61 10.26 -4.31 -19.26
C ARG A 61 11.23 -3.28 -18.68
N GLU A 62 10.72 -2.22 -18.07
CA GLU A 62 11.51 -1.05 -17.69
C GLU A 62 12.29 -1.20 -16.39
N LEU A 63 11.95 -2.14 -15.50
CA LEU A 63 12.67 -2.31 -14.22
C LEU A 63 13.45 -3.63 -14.12
N ASN A 64 13.49 -4.44 -15.17
CA ASN A 64 14.12 -5.77 -15.15
C ASN A 64 15.61 -5.69 -14.84
N HIS A 65 16.27 -4.60 -15.24
CA HIS A 65 17.68 -4.37 -14.95
C HIS A 65 17.97 -4.08 -13.47
N LEU A 66 16.94 -3.87 -12.65
CA LEU A 66 17.04 -3.62 -11.21
C LEU A 66 16.77 -4.87 -10.37
N TRP A 67 16.13 -5.89 -10.92
CA TRP A 67 15.74 -7.08 -10.17
C TRP A 67 16.95 -7.84 -9.58
N GLY A 68 16.78 -8.32 -8.35
CA GLY A 68 17.80 -9.09 -7.61
C GLY A 68 19.00 -8.27 -7.14
N LYS A 69 19.04 -6.96 -7.40
CA LYS A 69 20.07 -6.04 -6.91
C LYS A 69 19.64 -5.45 -5.57
N TRP A 70 20.61 -5.30 -4.67
CA TRP A 70 20.40 -4.68 -3.36
C TRP A 70 20.87 -3.22 -3.38
N PHE A 71 20.03 -2.34 -2.86
CA PHE A 71 20.25 -0.90 -2.81
C PHE A 71 20.09 -0.41 -1.38
N THR A 72 20.84 0.62 -1.00
CA THR A 72 20.41 1.53 0.08
C THR A 72 19.20 2.33 -0.38
N LEU A 73 18.47 2.96 0.54
CA LEU A 73 17.31 3.79 0.17
C LEU A 73 17.66 4.91 -0.83
N ASN A 74 18.79 5.59 -0.64
CA ASN A 74 19.20 6.67 -1.56
C ASN A 74 19.54 6.15 -2.96
N GLU A 75 20.20 4.99 -3.03
CA GLU A 75 20.46 4.32 -4.31
C GLU A 75 19.16 3.89 -4.97
N LEU A 76 18.21 3.32 -4.21
CA LEU A 76 16.90 2.91 -4.71
C LEU A 76 16.13 4.09 -5.32
N ILE A 77 16.06 5.22 -4.59
CA ILE A 77 15.42 6.46 -5.08
C ILE A 77 16.06 6.89 -6.40
N THR A 78 17.40 6.91 -6.44
CA THR A 78 18.16 7.34 -7.62
C THR A 78 17.88 6.45 -8.83
N VAL A 79 17.95 5.12 -8.66
CA VAL A 79 17.76 4.19 -9.78
C VAL A 79 16.31 4.15 -10.26
N LEU A 80 15.33 4.30 -9.37
CA LEU A 80 13.92 4.40 -9.76
C LEU A 80 13.67 5.68 -10.56
N GLN A 81 14.17 6.84 -10.10
CA GLN A 81 14.06 8.11 -10.82
C GLN A 81 14.73 8.06 -12.20
N GLN A 82 15.94 7.48 -12.28
CA GLN A 82 16.65 7.29 -13.56
C GLN A 82 15.92 6.33 -14.51
N SER A 83 15.11 5.43 -13.96
CA SER A 83 14.27 4.50 -14.72
C SER A 83 12.88 5.08 -15.03
N GLY A 84 12.65 6.38 -14.80
CA GLY A 84 11.37 7.04 -15.09
C GLY A 84 10.31 6.89 -14.00
N MET A 85 10.60 6.19 -12.90
CA MET A 85 9.70 5.95 -11.78
C MET A 85 9.95 6.96 -10.65
N ASN A 86 9.37 8.15 -10.74
CA ASN A 86 9.50 9.17 -9.70
C ASN A 86 8.29 9.18 -8.74
N ILE A 87 8.30 8.28 -7.77
CA ILE A 87 7.28 8.18 -6.70
C ILE A 87 7.64 8.97 -5.43
N PHE A 88 8.69 9.80 -5.49
CA PHE A 88 9.23 10.53 -4.34
C PHE A 88 8.98 12.02 -4.53
N PRO A 89 7.96 12.60 -3.85
CA PRO A 89 7.64 14.02 -3.98
C PRO A 89 8.83 14.90 -3.61
N ARG A 90 9.13 15.88 -4.46
CA ARG A 90 10.05 16.99 -4.12
C ARG A 90 9.36 18.03 -3.25
N GLU A 91 10.13 18.88 -2.59
CA GLU A 91 9.61 19.98 -1.76
C GLU A 91 8.63 20.89 -2.50
N ASP A 92 8.85 21.15 -3.79
CA ASP A 92 7.96 22.01 -4.60
C ASP A 92 6.77 21.27 -5.22
N SER A 93 6.60 19.97 -4.98
CA SER A 93 5.53 19.16 -5.58
C SER A 93 4.14 19.60 -5.12
N VAL A 94 4.04 20.14 -3.90
CA VAL A 94 2.80 20.70 -3.34
C VAL A 94 2.22 21.85 -4.18
N SER A 95 3.04 22.49 -5.03
CA SER A 95 2.58 23.55 -5.94
C SER A 95 2.13 23.04 -7.31
N ARG A 96 2.34 21.76 -7.60
CA ARG A 96 2.16 21.17 -8.94
C ARG A 96 1.22 19.98 -8.97
N ILE A 97 0.95 19.37 -7.82
CA ILE A 97 0.15 18.17 -7.66
C ILE A 97 -0.79 18.41 -6.48
N ASP A 98 -2.04 17.98 -6.61
CA ASP A 98 -2.98 18.00 -5.51
C ASP A 98 -2.44 17.14 -4.37
N CYS A 99 -2.35 17.74 -3.18
CA CYS A 99 -1.93 17.05 -1.97
C CYS A 99 -2.85 17.40 -0.81
N LEU A 100 -3.07 16.44 0.08
CA LEU A 100 -3.90 16.65 1.26
C LEU A 100 -3.15 17.52 2.27
N ASN A 101 -3.83 18.55 2.80
CA ASN A 101 -3.25 19.44 3.82
C ASN A 101 -3.29 18.81 5.22
N LYS A 102 -2.63 17.67 5.41
CA LYS A 102 -2.61 16.99 6.71
C LYS A 102 -1.50 17.53 7.62
N ASN A 103 -1.74 17.43 8.93
CA ASN A 103 -0.81 17.88 9.95
C ASN A 103 0.47 17.04 9.91
N ARG A 104 1.59 17.68 9.57
CA ARG A 104 2.87 17.00 9.35
C ARG A 104 3.36 16.14 10.52
N LEU A 105 3.12 16.55 11.77
CA LEU A 105 3.54 15.73 12.91
C LEU A 105 2.64 14.49 13.10
N VAL A 106 1.37 14.53 12.66
CA VAL A 106 0.52 13.32 12.64
C VAL A 106 1.02 12.37 11.56
N GLU A 107 1.34 12.89 10.37
CA GLU A 107 1.92 12.15 9.24
C GLU A 107 3.23 11.47 9.64
N GLU A 108 4.20 12.23 10.18
CA GLU A 108 5.51 11.72 10.58
C GLU A 108 5.45 10.69 11.71
N ASN A 109 4.53 10.85 12.67
CA ASN A 109 4.32 9.87 13.73
C ASN A 109 3.65 8.60 13.19
N LEU A 110 2.67 8.75 12.30
CA LEU A 110 2.01 7.61 11.69
C LEU A 110 2.97 6.78 10.84
N TYR A 111 3.91 7.40 10.12
CA TYR A 111 4.98 6.65 9.44
C TYR A 111 5.89 5.87 10.37
N GLN A 112 6.18 6.39 11.57
CA GLN A 112 6.90 5.62 12.58
C GLN A 112 6.09 4.42 13.06
N HIS A 113 4.79 4.60 13.31
CA HIS A 113 3.93 3.48 13.72
C HIS A 113 3.80 2.43 12.61
N MET A 114 3.61 2.84 11.35
CA MET A 114 3.56 1.94 10.20
C MET A 114 4.86 1.16 10.05
N ALA A 115 6.01 1.82 10.20
CA ALA A 115 7.32 1.15 10.13
C ALA A 115 7.57 0.19 11.28
N LEU A 116 7.07 0.50 12.48
CA LEU A 116 7.17 -0.38 13.65
C LEU A 116 6.29 -1.63 13.48
N LEU A 117 5.12 -1.47 12.87
CA LEU A 117 4.13 -2.55 12.72
C LEU A 117 4.23 -3.30 11.39
N SER A 118 5.07 -2.87 10.44
CA SER A 118 5.19 -3.48 9.12
C SER A 118 5.58 -4.97 9.10
N PRO A 119 6.22 -5.57 10.13
CA PRO A 119 6.40 -7.03 10.17
C PRO A 119 5.10 -7.83 10.35
N SER A 120 4.02 -7.19 10.81
CA SER A 120 2.79 -7.86 11.22
C SER A 120 1.51 -7.21 10.67
N MET A 121 1.60 -6.02 10.10
CA MET A 121 0.45 -5.28 9.57
C MET A 121 0.72 -4.78 8.16
N ALA A 122 -0.30 -4.87 7.32
CA ALA A 122 -0.38 -4.13 6.07
C ALA A 122 -1.16 -2.83 6.30
N PHE A 123 -0.73 -1.77 5.61
CA PHE A 123 -1.35 -0.45 5.66
C PHE A 123 -1.68 0.02 4.26
N GLY A 124 -2.79 0.73 4.12
CA GLY A 124 -3.22 1.39 2.89
C GLY A 124 -3.55 2.85 3.14
N TRP A 125 -3.35 3.66 2.10
CA TRP A 125 -3.97 4.97 2.03
C TRP A 125 -5.50 4.80 1.96
N SER A 126 -6.23 5.75 2.52
CA SER A 126 -7.69 5.75 2.48
C SER A 126 -8.24 6.92 1.69
N ARG A 127 -9.22 6.67 0.81
CA ARG A 127 -9.99 7.68 0.08
C ARG A 127 -10.66 8.69 1.00
N TRP A 128 -10.98 8.25 2.21
CA TRP A 128 -11.64 9.05 3.22
C TRP A 128 -10.80 10.24 3.69
N ASN A 129 -9.50 10.28 3.39
CA ASN A 129 -8.72 11.50 3.65
C ASN A 129 -9.24 12.73 2.91
N SER A 130 -9.85 12.55 1.73
CA SER A 130 -10.42 13.65 0.92
C SER A 130 -11.77 14.14 1.46
N GLU A 131 -12.50 13.27 2.16
CA GLU A 131 -13.79 13.59 2.78
C GLU A 131 -13.67 13.95 4.27
N CYS A 132 -12.55 13.56 4.90
CA CYS A 132 -12.20 13.95 6.25
C CYS A 132 -11.65 15.38 6.25
N HIS A 133 -12.55 16.35 6.44
CA HIS A 133 -12.26 17.78 6.50
C HIS A 133 -11.57 18.25 7.80
N ASP A 134 -10.82 17.36 8.45
CA ASP A 134 -9.95 17.70 9.59
C ASP A 134 -8.49 17.46 9.21
N ASP A 135 -7.72 18.54 9.16
CA ASP A 135 -6.29 18.51 8.85
C ASP A 135 -5.47 17.85 9.96
N HIS A 136 -5.99 17.74 11.18
CA HIS A 136 -5.33 17.06 12.31
C HIS A 136 -5.61 15.55 12.37
N THR A 137 -6.40 15.02 11.44
CA THR A 137 -6.78 13.61 11.38
C THR A 137 -6.36 13.00 10.04
N ILE A 138 -5.61 11.90 10.11
CA ILE A 138 -5.29 11.07 8.93
C ILE A 138 -6.12 9.80 9.02
N ILE A 139 -6.75 9.43 7.90
CA ILE A 139 -7.48 8.17 7.77
C ILE A 139 -6.58 7.15 7.06
N VAL A 140 -6.49 5.95 7.59
CA VAL A 140 -5.75 4.85 6.96
C VAL A 140 -6.53 3.57 7.02
N THR A 141 -6.29 2.69 6.06
CA THR A 141 -6.70 1.30 6.17
C THR A 141 -5.56 0.48 6.77
N ALA A 142 -5.89 -0.47 7.63
CA ALA A 142 -4.91 -1.39 8.17
C ALA A 142 -5.52 -2.78 8.42
N VAL A 143 -4.68 -3.79 8.39
CA VAL A 143 -5.05 -5.19 8.60
C VAL A 143 -3.84 -5.95 9.10
N GLU A 144 -4.06 -6.90 10.00
CA GLU A 144 -3.00 -7.83 10.40
C GLU A 144 -2.67 -8.74 9.21
N HIS A 145 -1.38 -8.80 8.84
CA HIS A 145 -0.92 -9.54 7.68
C HIS A 145 0.46 -10.13 7.97
N ILE A 146 0.48 -11.44 8.21
CA ILE A 146 1.63 -12.18 8.72
C ILE A 146 1.90 -13.38 7.83
N ASP A 147 3.13 -13.55 7.34
CA ASP A 147 3.58 -14.73 6.59
C ASP A 147 2.74 -15.11 5.37
N HIS A 148 2.04 -14.13 4.80
CA HIS A 148 1.26 -14.29 3.59
C HIS A 148 1.97 -13.56 2.44
N GLU A 149 2.32 -14.31 1.39
CA GLU A 149 2.81 -13.71 0.12
C GLU A 149 1.68 -13.25 -0.78
N ASP A 150 0.45 -13.70 -0.48
CA ASP A 150 -0.76 -13.37 -1.20
C ASP A 150 -1.26 -11.96 -0.85
N ALA A 151 -2.14 -11.43 -1.69
CA ALA A 151 -2.82 -10.18 -1.40
C ALA A 151 -3.75 -10.34 -0.18
N VAL A 152 -3.88 -9.29 0.62
CA VAL A 152 -4.88 -9.24 1.70
C VAL A 152 -6.27 -9.24 1.06
N ASP A 153 -7.16 -10.07 1.62
CA ASP A 153 -8.58 -10.02 1.32
C ASP A 153 -9.16 -8.62 1.57
N GLU A 154 -9.91 -8.11 0.59
CA GLU A 154 -10.48 -6.75 0.61
C GLU A 154 -11.42 -6.54 1.80
N GLU A 155 -12.14 -7.59 2.21
CA GLU A 155 -13.09 -7.51 3.34
C GLU A 155 -12.41 -7.43 4.70
N SER A 156 -11.13 -7.80 4.79
CA SER A 156 -10.36 -7.83 6.04
C SER A 156 -9.82 -6.45 6.44
N TRP A 157 -9.73 -5.52 5.49
CA TRP A 157 -9.27 -4.16 5.74
C TRP A 157 -10.24 -3.40 6.65
N LYS A 158 -9.68 -2.73 7.66
CA LYS A 158 -10.41 -1.86 8.58
C LYS A 158 -9.95 -0.43 8.40
N VAL A 159 -10.87 0.52 8.60
CA VAL A 159 -10.59 1.95 8.52
C VAL A 159 -10.28 2.50 9.91
N TYR A 160 -9.23 3.32 10.01
CA TYR A 160 -8.77 3.92 11.25
C TYR A 160 -8.60 5.42 11.12
N SER A 161 -9.02 6.17 12.13
CA SER A 161 -8.67 7.58 12.29
C SER A 161 -7.48 7.74 13.22
N VAL A 162 -6.49 8.52 12.80
CA VAL A 162 -5.26 8.79 13.54
C VAL A 162 -5.13 10.27 13.81
N THR A 163 -4.99 10.61 15.08
CA THR A 163 -4.67 11.98 15.52
C THR A 163 -3.36 11.98 16.30
N ARG A 164 -2.92 13.14 16.77
CA ARG A 164 -1.78 13.22 17.71
C ARG A 164 -2.03 12.54 19.06
N LYS A 165 -3.29 12.32 19.42
CA LYS A 165 -3.68 11.92 20.78
C LYS A 165 -4.13 10.47 20.86
N LYS A 166 -4.64 9.92 19.76
CA LYS A 166 -5.24 8.59 19.74
C LYS A 166 -5.39 8.03 18.34
N VAL A 167 -5.51 6.70 18.30
CA VAL A 167 -5.98 5.93 17.14
C VAL A 167 -7.34 5.32 17.49
N GLN A 168 -8.25 5.30 16.53
CA GLN A 168 -9.56 4.68 16.68
C GLN A 168 -9.94 3.92 15.41
N GLN A 169 -10.58 2.77 15.57
CA GLN A 169 -11.20 2.08 14.45
C GLN A 169 -12.56 2.75 14.15
N LEU A 170 -12.82 3.06 12.89
CA LEU A 170 -14.09 3.62 12.45
C LEU A 170 -15.08 2.49 12.10
N GLU A 171 -16.36 2.73 12.34
CA GLU A 171 -17.46 1.83 12.00
C GLU A 171 -17.90 2.02 10.55
N MET A 172 -16.94 1.87 9.63
CA MET A 172 -17.14 2.03 8.19
C MET A 172 -16.11 1.21 7.40
N LYS A 173 -16.40 0.96 6.13
CA LYS A 173 -15.49 0.33 5.16
C LYS A 173 -14.90 1.36 4.21
N GLU A 174 -13.84 0.97 3.52
CA GLU A 174 -13.18 1.80 2.49
C GLU A 174 -14.12 2.14 1.33
N TYR A 175 -15.10 1.27 1.03
CA TYR A 175 -16.01 1.39 -0.11
C TYR A 175 -17.45 1.75 0.28
N ASP A 176 -17.69 2.18 1.52
CA ASP A 176 -19.00 2.71 1.89
C ASP A 176 -19.33 3.97 1.07
N GLU A 177 -20.61 4.33 0.98
CA GLU A 177 -21.04 5.46 0.15
C GLU A 177 -20.71 6.82 0.77
N GLN A 178 -20.59 6.89 2.10
CA GLN A 178 -20.46 8.14 2.86
C GLN A 178 -19.42 8.00 3.97
N PHE A 179 -18.65 9.06 4.17
CA PHE A 179 -17.74 9.15 5.30
C PHE A 179 -18.49 9.19 6.63
N SER A 180 -17.99 8.44 7.61
CA SER A 180 -18.50 8.44 8.98
C SER A 180 -17.35 8.47 9.98
N SER A 181 -17.32 9.47 10.86
CA SER A 181 -16.34 9.55 11.95
C SER A 181 -16.75 8.74 13.19
N LEU A 182 -17.77 7.89 13.08
CA LEU A 182 -18.25 7.07 14.19
C LEU A 182 -17.23 5.95 14.48
N SER A 183 -16.97 5.76 15.76
CA SER A 183 -16.11 4.70 16.29
C SER A 183 -16.87 3.99 17.41
N ASN A 184 -16.55 2.72 17.65
CA ASN A 184 -17.13 1.97 18.76
C ASN A 184 -16.90 2.73 20.10
N PRO A 185 -17.97 3.16 20.80
CA PRO A 185 -17.84 3.95 22.04
C PRO A 185 -17.21 3.16 23.19
N ASN A 186 -17.22 1.83 23.11
CA ASN A 186 -16.61 0.94 24.09
C ASN A 186 -15.17 0.56 23.72
N GLN A 187 -14.61 1.08 22.62
CA GLN A 187 -13.20 0.86 22.30
C GLN A 187 -12.34 1.49 23.42
N PRO A 188 -11.36 0.73 23.97
CA PRO A 188 -10.37 1.30 24.89
C PRO A 188 -9.62 2.47 24.27
N PHE A 189 -9.08 3.35 25.12
CA PHE A 189 -8.24 4.44 24.65
C PHE A 189 -6.85 3.91 24.25
N HIS A 190 -6.45 4.18 23.01
CA HIS A 190 -5.11 3.86 22.50
C HIS A 190 -4.42 5.14 22.05
N ALA A 191 -3.27 5.46 22.65
CA ALA A 191 -2.53 6.67 22.35
C ALA A 191 -1.98 6.69 20.92
N ASP A 192 -1.61 5.51 20.41
CA ASP A 192 -1.07 5.29 19.08
C ASP A 192 -1.43 3.88 18.56
N PHE A 193 -0.97 3.58 17.34
CA PHE A 193 -1.20 2.30 16.68
C PHE A 193 -0.48 1.13 17.35
N TYR A 194 0.68 1.36 17.98
CA TYR A 194 1.40 0.32 18.69
C TYR A 194 0.58 -0.15 19.91
N HIS A 195 0.12 0.78 20.75
CA HIS A 195 -0.71 0.44 21.91
C HIS A 195 -2.01 -0.26 21.49
N MET A 196 -2.64 0.19 20.40
CA MET A 196 -3.82 -0.49 19.86
C MET A 196 -3.49 -1.91 19.40
N TYR A 197 -2.43 -2.10 18.62
CA TYR A 197 -2.02 -3.41 18.11
C TYR A 197 -1.63 -4.38 19.22
N MET A 198 -0.93 -3.91 20.26
CA MET A 198 -0.56 -4.75 21.40
C MET A 198 -1.78 -5.24 22.20
N ASP A 199 -2.95 -4.59 22.07
CA ASP A 199 -4.19 -5.08 22.65
C ASP A 199 -4.86 -6.15 21.76
N PHE A 200 -5.03 -5.91 20.45
CA PHE A 200 -5.85 -6.78 19.59
C PHE A 200 -5.07 -7.81 18.75
N GLY A 201 -3.78 -7.59 18.48
CA GLY A 201 -2.99 -8.42 17.57
C GLY A 201 -2.82 -9.86 18.06
N CYS A 202 -2.47 -10.77 17.17
CA CYS A 202 -2.11 -12.12 17.55
C CYS A 202 -0.73 -12.18 18.24
N ASP A 203 -0.49 -13.21 19.05
CA ASP A 203 0.76 -13.35 19.81
C ASP A 203 2.01 -13.39 18.92
N GLU A 204 1.91 -14.05 17.76
CA GLU A 204 2.99 -14.13 16.79
C GLU A 204 3.34 -12.75 16.21
N GLY A 205 2.32 -11.98 15.84
CA GLY A 205 2.52 -10.65 15.28
C GLY A 205 3.04 -9.66 16.32
N LYS A 206 2.61 -9.74 17.58
CA LYS A 206 3.18 -8.98 18.69
C LYS A 206 4.66 -9.30 18.88
N ARG A 207 5.03 -10.59 18.89
CA ARG A 207 6.44 -11.00 18.99
C ARG A 207 7.30 -10.40 17.87
N ARG A 208 6.83 -10.43 16.62
CA ARG A 208 7.55 -9.84 15.48
C ARG A 208 7.76 -8.33 15.61
N VAL A 209 6.78 -7.60 16.13
CA VAL A 209 6.88 -6.16 16.38
C VAL A 209 7.91 -5.88 17.48
N GLU A 210 7.90 -6.67 18.55
CA GLU A 210 8.87 -6.54 19.66
C GLU A 210 10.31 -6.88 19.24
N GLU A 211 10.48 -7.83 18.32
CA GLU A 211 11.78 -8.33 17.83
C GLU A 211 12.30 -7.56 16.59
N ILE A 212 11.66 -6.45 16.20
CA ILE A 212 12.00 -5.72 14.97
C ILE A 212 13.47 -5.28 14.93
N ASP A 213 14.14 -5.51 13.81
CA ASP A 213 15.50 -5.01 13.59
C ASP A 213 15.50 -3.48 13.44
N LEU A 214 16.40 -2.81 14.17
CA LEU A 214 16.49 -1.35 14.18
C LEU A 214 16.84 -0.77 12.81
N LYS A 215 17.64 -1.48 11.99
CA LYS A 215 17.97 -0.99 10.64
C LYS A 215 16.76 -1.12 9.73
N TYR A 216 16.05 -2.25 9.77
CA TYR A 216 14.80 -2.47 9.05
C TYR A 216 13.77 -1.38 9.39
N PHE A 217 13.50 -1.14 10.67
CA PHE A 217 12.60 -0.08 11.12
C PHE A 217 12.97 1.29 10.54
N LYS A 218 14.25 1.67 10.64
CA LYS A 218 14.74 2.95 10.10
C LYS A 218 14.60 3.03 8.58
N THR A 219 14.80 1.92 7.87
CA THR A 219 14.68 1.85 6.41
C THR A 219 13.23 2.03 5.98
N VAL A 220 12.29 1.30 6.59
CA VAL A 220 10.86 1.42 6.29
C VAL A 220 10.36 2.82 6.62
N ASN A 221 10.69 3.36 7.79
CA ASN A 221 10.28 4.72 8.17
C ASN A 221 10.78 5.77 7.17
N LYS A 222 12.06 5.72 6.79
CA LYS A 222 12.61 6.67 5.80
C LYS A 222 11.98 6.49 4.41
N LEU A 223 11.68 5.25 4.01
CA LEU A 223 11.00 4.98 2.74
C LEU A 223 9.59 5.58 2.72
N LEU A 224 8.83 5.39 3.80
CA LEU A 224 7.51 5.98 3.99
C LEU A 224 7.56 7.51 4.00
N GLN A 225 8.53 8.11 4.70
CA GLN A 225 8.75 9.55 4.69
C GLN A 225 9.14 10.10 3.31
N ALA A 226 9.95 9.36 2.54
CA ALA A 226 10.38 9.78 1.21
C ALA A 226 9.25 9.71 0.17
N THR A 227 8.32 8.76 0.34
CA THR A 227 7.18 8.57 -0.57
C THR A 227 5.99 9.44 -0.21
N ARG A 228 5.82 9.79 1.07
CA ARG A 228 4.69 10.60 1.58
C ARG A 228 3.31 10.08 1.13
N LEU A 229 3.15 8.75 1.09
CA LEU A 229 1.96 8.01 0.63
C LEU A 229 0.63 8.40 1.29
N LEU A 230 0.64 9.11 2.42
CA LEU A 230 -0.58 9.46 3.16
C LEU A 230 -1.21 10.75 2.65
N VAL A 231 -0.42 11.57 1.95
CA VAL A 231 -0.81 12.93 1.53
C VAL A 231 -0.61 13.18 0.04
N PHE A 232 0.23 12.40 -0.64
CA PHE A 232 0.32 12.33 -2.09
C PHE A 232 -0.29 11.00 -2.55
N SER A 233 -1.30 11.08 -3.41
CA SER A 233 -2.00 9.94 -4.03
C SER A 233 -2.31 10.24 -5.49
#